data_AF-A0A7D5N4A7-F1
#
_entry.id   AF-A0A7D5N4A7-F1
#
_cell.length_a   1.000
_cell.length_b   1.000
_cell.length_c   1.000
_cell.angle_alpha   90.00
_cell.angle_beta   90.00
_cell.angle_gamma   90.00
#
_symmetry.space_group_name_H-M   'P 1'
#
loop_
_entity.id
_entity.type
_entity.pdbx_description
1 polymer ?
#
loop_
_entity_poly.entity_id
_entity_poly.type
_entity_poly.pdbx_seq_one_letter_code
_entity_poly.pdbx_strand_id
1 'polypeptide(L)'
;MQRVALGDSAAQKATTTNNIIAIGNKALLNNTVGHRLIAIGDSALNKFNSAATFVSGNVAIGFMSQYANDTGYSNTGVGHRTLQNNKANFNTGIGTSSMRSNTSGLQNTAVGANSLVTNTSEIRILHWGHITWPLTIREIQIRLSEIWRCDTITQAITM
;
A
#
# COMPACT_ATOMS: atom_id res chain seq x y z
N MET A 1 -9.47 -17.95 18.87
CA MET A 1 -9.94 -16.76 18.14
C MET A 1 -9.44 -15.51 18.86
N GLN A 2 -8.33 -14.90 18.42
CA GLN A 2 -7.88 -13.60 18.95
C GLN A 2 -8.43 -12.49 18.06
N ARG A 3 -9.16 -11.54 18.65
CA ARG A 3 -9.70 -10.37 17.96
C ARG A 3 -9.68 -9.18 18.92
N VAL A 4 -9.31 -8.01 18.42
CA VAL A 4 -9.49 -6.72 19.11
C VAL A 4 -10.40 -5.88 18.24
N ALA A 5 -11.57 -5.52 18.74
CA ALA A 5 -12.55 -4.70 18.02
C ALA A 5 -13.00 -3.55 18.93
N LEU A 6 -12.77 -2.31 18.50
CA LEU A 6 -13.10 -1.10 19.25
C LEU A 6 -13.70 -0.06 18.31
N GLY A 7 -14.91 0.43 18.61
CA GLY A 7 -15.63 1.40 17.79
C GLY A 7 -16.95 0.86 17.27
N ASP A 8 -17.83 1.77 16.88
CA ASP A 8 -19.16 1.40 16.37
C ASP A 8 -19.05 0.52 15.11
N SER A 9 -19.71 -0.63 15.14
CA SER A 9 -19.75 -1.60 14.04
C SER A 9 -18.38 -2.15 13.59
N ALA A 10 -17.33 -2.02 14.41
CA ALA A 10 -16.01 -2.59 14.12
C ALA A 10 -16.05 -4.13 14.10
N ALA A 11 -15.56 -4.75 13.02
CA ALA A 11 -15.49 -6.20 12.82
C ALA A 11 -16.82 -6.98 13.06
N GLN A 12 -17.98 -6.34 12.88
CA GLN A 12 -19.28 -6.93 13.21
C GLN A 12 -19.59 -8.22 12.43
N LYS A 13 -19.20 -8.31 11.15
CA LYS A 13 -19.43 -9.50 10.31
C LYS A 13 -18.26 -10.49 10.29
N ALA A 14 -17.26 -10.31 11.14
CA ALA A 14 -16.04 -11.11 11.19
C ALA A 14 -16.28 -12.46 11.90
N THR A 15 -16.95 -13.39 11.21
CA THR A 15 -17.45 -14.65 11.78
C THR A 15 -16.40 -15.76 11.84
N THR A 16 -15.63 -16.00 10.77
CA THR A 16 -14.58 -17.04 10.74
C THR A 16 -13.16 -16.48 10.85
N THR A 17 -13.03 -15.17 10.97
CA THR A 17 -11.75 -14.43 10.98
C THR A 17 -10.94 -14.70 12.25
N ASN A 18 -9.61 -14.65 12.14
CA ASN A 18 -8.67 -14.85 13.25
C ASN A 18 -7.55 -13.81 13.20
N ASN A 19 -7.05 -13.40 14.37
CA ASN A 19 -5.93 -12.48 14.56
C ASN A 19 -6.15 -11.13 13.88
N ILE A 20 -7.27 -10.48 14.22
CA ILE A 20 -7.62 -9.16 13.67
C ILE A 20 -7.52 -8.07 14.73
N ILE A 21 -7.12 -6.88 14.32
CA ILE A 21 -7.21 -5.64 15.10
C ILE A 21 -8.08 -4.68 14.29
N ALA A 22 -9.24 -4.28 14.83
CA ALA A 22 -10.20 -3.36 14.22
C ALA A 22 -10.47 -2.22 15.20
N ILE A 23 -10.04 -1.00 14.90
CA ILE A 23 -10.21 0.16 15.76
C ILE A 23 -10.77 1.31 14.92
N GLY A 24 -11.98 1.79 15.21
CA GLY A 24 -12.66 2.86 14.49
C GLY A 24 -14.05 2.49 13.99
N ASN A 25 -14.85 3.49 13.62
CA ASN A 25 -16.20 3.28 13.11
C ASN A 25 -16.14 2.43 11.82
N LYS A 26 -16.87 1.32 11.80
CA LYS A 26 -16.98 0.38 10.68
C LYS A 26 -15.64 -0.14 10.13
N ALA A 27 -14.58 -0.14 10.94
CA ALA A 27 -13.33 -0.82 10.59
C ALA A 27 -13.58 -2.33 10.45
N LEU A 28 -13.15 -2.95 9.34
CA LEU A 28 -13.40 -4.38 9.03
C LEU A 28 -14.88 -4.82 9.07
N LEU A 29 -15.84 -3.90 8.92
CA LEU A 29 -17.28 -4.20 9.06
C LEU A 29 -17.73 -5.40 8.23
N ASN A 30 -17.35 -5.46 6.95
CA ASN A 30 -17.81 -6.52 6.02
C ASN A 30 -16.79 -7.65 5.79
N ASN A 31 -15.73 -7.74 6.59
CA ASN A 31 -14.79 -8.85 6.48
C ASN A 31 -15.38 -10.11 7.14
N THR A 32 -15.71 -11.16 6.38
CA THR A 32 -16.22 -12.43 6.94
C THR A 32 -15.18 -13.55 6.97
N VAL A 33 -14.17 -13.52 6.08
CA VAL A 33 -13.18 -14.59 5.90
C VAL A 33 -11.73 -14.17 6.19
N GLY A 34 -11.35 -12.90 5.98
CA GLY A 34 -9.96 -12.47 6.04
C GLY A 34 -9.32 -12.60 7.44
N HIS A 35 -8.08 -13.05 7.48
CA HIS A 35 -7.30 -13.28 8.71
C HIS A 35 -6.05 -12.39 8.76
N ARG A 36 -5.50 -12.16 9.97
CA ARG A 36 -4.24 -11.40 10.18
C ARG A 36 -4.32 -9.98 9.59
N LEU A 37 -5.37 -9.26 9.97
CA LEU A 37 -5.67 -7.92 9.46
C LEU A 37 -5.52 -6.87 10.57
N ILE A 38 -4.92 -5.73 10.25
CA ILE A 38 -4.88 -4.57 11.13
C ILE A 38 -5.64 -3.44 10.42
N ALA A 39 -6.75 -3.00 10.98
CA ALA A 39 -7.58 -1.91 10.48
C ALA A 39 -7.76 -0.88 11.59
N ILE A 40 -7.17 0.30 11.44
CA ILE A 40 -7.24 1.37 12.43
C ILE A 40 -7.67 2.64 11.71
N GLY A 41 -8.86 3.17 12.01
CA GLY A 41 -9.46 4.34 11.36
C GLY A 41 -10.89 4.05 10.90
N ASP A 42 -11.66 5.12 10.68
CA ASP A 42 -13.01 5.01 10.14
C ASP A 42 -12.99 4.36 8.76
N SER A 43 -13.83 3.34 8.61
CA SER A 43 -14.04 2.59 7.38
C SER A 43 -12.77 1.93 6.81
N ALA A 44 -11.70 1.75 7.59
CA ALA A 44 -10.51 1.02 7.16
C ALA A 44 -10.87 -0.44 6.83
N LEU A 45 -10.46 -0.94 5.66
CA LEU A 45 -10.78 -2.29 5.16
C LEU A 45 -12.29 -2.64 5.17
N ASN A 46 -13.18 -1.66 5.03
CA ASN A 46 -14.63 -1.86 5.17
C ASN A 46 -15.27 -2.66 4.04
N LYS A 47 -14.87 -2.42 2.78
CA LYS A 47 -15.44 -3.02 1.56
C LYS A 47 -14.61 -4.19 1.03
N PHE A 48 -13.88 -4.85 1.92
CA PHE A 48 -13.09 -6.02 1.62
C PHE A 48 -14.01 -7.17 1.17
N ASN A 49 -13.83 -7.64 -0.07
CA ASN A 49 -14.74 -8.64 -0.66
C ASN A 49 -14.46 -10.01 -0.05
N SER A 50 -15.45 -10.49 0.68
CA SER A 50 -15.46 -11.71 1.48
C SER A 50 -15.49 -13.02 0.67
N ALA A 51 -15.12 -12.99 -0.61
CA ALA A 51 -15.19 -14.15 -1.51
C ALA A 51 -13.84 -14.85 -1.74
N ALA A 52 -12.71 -14.20 -1.42
CA ALA A 52 -11.40 -14.77 -1.67
C ALA A 52 -10.83 -15.47 -0.42
N THR A 53 -10.69 -16.79 -0.50
CA THR A 53 -10.20 -17.71 0.55
C THR A 53 -8.73 -17.47 0.97
N PHE A 54 -8.04 -16.48 0.40
CA PHE A 54 -6.59 -16.28 0.55
C PHE A 54 -6.17 -14.87 0.97
N VAL A 55 -7.10 -13.97 1.27
CA VAL A 55 -6.72 -12.58 1.58
C VAL A 55 -6.30 -12.46 3.05
N SER A 56 -5.00 -12.26 3.27
CA SER A 56 -4.39 -12.19 4.61
C SER A 56 -3.26 -11.16 4.67
N GLY A 57 -2.98 -10.65 5.87
CA GLY A 57 -1.78 -9.84 6.12
C GLY A 57 -1.86 -8.37 5.68
N ASN A 58 -3.05 -7.80 5.55
CA ASN A 58 -3.19 -6.37 5.22
C ASN A 58 -3.16 -5.49 6.48
N VAL A 59 -2.41 -4.39 6.41
CA VAL A 59 -2.35 -3.35 7.43
C VAL A 59 -2.90 -2.07 6.84
N ALA A 60 -4.02 -1.57 7.36
CA ALA A 60 -4.70 -0.36 6.95
C ALA A 60 -4.85 0.57 8.15
N ILE A 61 -4.14 1.70 8.13
CA ILE A 61 -4.17 2.70 9.19
C ILE A 61 -4.55 4.05 8.55
N GLY A 62 -5.65 4.67 9.00
CA GLY A 62 -6.17 5.93 8.50
C GLY A 62 -7.61 5.84 7.95
N PHE A 63 -8.26 6.99 7.82
CA PHE A 63 -9.62 7.11 7.28
C PHE A 63 -9.70 6.55 5.85
N MET A 64 -10.57 5.57 5.64
CA MET A 64 -10.77 4.87 4.35
C MET A 64 -9.47 4.29 3.74
N SER A 65 -8.46 3.97 4.56
CA SER A 65 -7.28 3.24 4.09
C SER A 65 -7.67 1.82 3.66
N GLN A 66 -7.23 1.40 2.47
CA GLN A 66 -7.57 0.12 1.84
C GLN A 66 -9.08 -0.18 1.80
N TYR A 67 -9.92 0.85 1.67
CA TYR A 67 -11.38 0.74 1.77
C TYR A 67 -11.98 -0.35 0.86
N ALA A 68 -11.58 -0.41 -0.41
CA ALA A 68 -12.09 -1.33 -1.42
C ALA A 68 -10.95 -2.18 -2.02
N ASN A 69 -10.21 -2.88 -1.16
CA ASN A 69 -9.24 -3.87 -1.58
C ASN A 69 -9.95 -5.23 -1.81
N ASP A 70 -10.21 -5.56 -3.08
CA ASP A 70 -11.08 -6.68 -3.48
C ASP A 70 -10.33 -8.03 -3.46
N THR A 71 -9.11 -8.06 -3.97
CA THR A 71 -8.28 -9.27 -4.13
C THR A 71 -6.87 -9.15 -3.55
N GLY A 72 -6.46 -7.95 -3.12
CA GLY A 72 -5.09 -7.66 -2.73
C GLY A 72 -4.74 -8.18 -1.32
N TYR A 73 -3.68 -8.95 -1.19
CA TYR A 73 -3.13 -9.42 0.10
C TYR A 73 -1.73 -8.87 0.38
N SER A 74 -1.33 -8.92 1.66
CA SER A 74 -0.02 -8.44 2.14
C SER A 74 0.30 -6.98 1.79
N ASN A 75 -0.68 -6.08 1.88
CA ASN A 75 -0.50 -4.65 1.61
C ASN A 75 -0.46 -3.84 2.92
N THR A 76 0.43 -2.86 2.98
CA THR A 76 0.53 -1.90 4.10
C THR A 76 0.13 -0.52 3.61
N GLY A 77 -0.99 0.02 4.07
CA GLY A 77 -1.52 1.33 3.75
C GLY A 77 -1.65 2.20 4.99
N VAL A 78 -0.86 3.28 5.08
CA VAL A 78 -0.90 4.23 6.20
C VAL A 78 -1.20 5.63 5.68
N GLY A 79 -2.36 6.18 6.04
CA GLY A 79 -2.80 7.52 5.64
C GLY A 79 -4.28 7.58 5.24
N HIS A 80 -4.75 8.79 4.94
CA HIS A 80 -6.12 9.02 4.47
C HIS A 80 -6.27 8.53 3.02
N ARG A 81 -7.20 7.59 2.76
CA ARG A 81 -7.49 7.01 1.43
C ARG A 81 -6.28 6.37 0.72
N THR A 82 -5.30 5.91 1.48
CA THR A 82 -4.15 5.17 0.97
C THR A 82 -4.57 3.80 0.47
N LEU A 83 -4.11 3.37 -0.71
CA LEU A 83 -4.45 2.07 -1.31
C LEU A 83 -5.97 1.81 -1.43
N GLN A 84 -6.79 2.88 -1.53
CA GLN A 84 -8.24 2.80 -1.43
C GLN A 84 -8.88 1.77 -2.37
N ASN A 85 -8.44 1.73 -3.63
CA ASN A 85 -8.93 0.82 -4.68
C ASN A 85 -7.77 -0.02 -5.22
N ASN A 86 -7.03 -0.68 -4.33
CA ASN A 86 -5.94 -1.57 -4.72
C ASN A 86 -6.47 -2.98 -5.05
N LYS A 87 -6.06 -3.57 -6.17
CA LYS A 87 -6.34 -4.98 -6.53
C LYS A 87 -5.08 -5.85 -6.54
N ALA A 88 -3.93 -5.22 -6.33
CA ALA A 88 -2.62 -5.85 -6.40
C ALA A 88 -2.09 -6.26 -5.01
N ASN A 89 -1.04 -7.07 -4.98
CA ASN A 89 -0.46 -7.62 -3.75
C ASN A 89 0.88 -6.97 -3.41
N PHE A 90 1.27 -7.09 -2.13
CA PHE A 90 2.61 -6.71 -1.65
C PHE A 90 2.97 -5.23 -1.77
N ASN A 91 2.01 -4.30 -1.70
CA ASN A 91 2.27 -2.87 -1.82
C ASN A 91 2.36 -2.17 -0.46
N THR A 92 3.31 -1.25 -0.32
CA THR A 92 3.48 -0.38 0.85
C THR A 92 3.22 1.07 0.48
N GLY A 93 2.07 1.60 0.88
CA GLY A 93 1.67 3.00 0.67
C GLY A 93 1.68 3.74 1.99
N ILE A 94 2.39 4.87 2.05
CA ILE A 94 2.42 5.75 3.22
C ILE A 94 2.17 7.17 2.73
N GLY A 95 1.16 7.84 3.29
CA GLY A 95 0.75 9.19 2.92
C GLY A 95 -0.65 9.27 2.31
N THR A 96 -1.25 10.45 2.40
CA THR A 96 -2.62 10.70 1.92
C THR A 96 -2.77 10.40 0.44
N SER A 97 -3.75 9.55 0.09
CA SER A 97 -4.06 9.12 -1.29
C SER A 97 -2.89 8.45 -2.03
N SER A 98 -1.87 7.96 -1.31
CA SER A 98 -0.79 7.18 -1.92
C SER A 98 -1.34 5.85 -2.48
N MET A 99 -0.99 5.54 -3.73
CA MET A 99 -1.47 4.36 -4.46
C MET A 99 -3.00 4.16 -4.45
N ARG A 100 -3.75 5.26 -4.47
CA ARG A 100 -5.22 5.24 -4.35
C ARG A 100 -5.90 4.28 -5.34
N SER A 101 -5.37 4.13 -6.55
CA SER A 101 -5.91 3.23 -7.59
C SER A 101 -4.79 2.41 -8.24
N ASN A 102 -4.39 1.32 -7.59
CA ASN A 102 -3.38 0.40 -8.09
C ASN A 102 -4.03 -0.95 -8.48
N THR A 103 -4.19 -1.20 -9.78
CA THR A 103 -4.98 -2.35 -10.28
C THR A 103 -4.13 -3.57 -10.64
N SER A 104 -2.84 -3.38 -10.92
CA SER A 104 -1.94 -4.44 -11.41
C SER A 104 -0.50 -4.32 -10.92
N GLY A 105 -0.10 -3.20 -10.31
CA GLY A 105 1.25 -3.02 -9.81
C GLY A 105 1.52 -3.84 -8.54
N LEU A 106 2.38 -4.84 -8.63
CA LEU A 106 2.84 -5.64 -7.49
C LEU A 106 4.10 -5.04 -6.86
N GLN A 107 4.28 -5.22 -5.55
CA GLN A 107 5.55 -4.93 -4.86
C GLN A 107 6.01 -3.46 -4.93
N ASN A 108 5.08 -2.50 -4.90
CA ASN A 108 5.40 -1.08 -4.93
C ASN A 108 5.59 -0.50 -3.53
N THR A 109 6.50 0.46 -3.40
CA THR A 109 6.64 1.29 -2.19
C THR A 109 6.46 2.76 -2.55
N ALA A 110 5.35 3.36 -2.13
CA ALA A 110 5.06 4.77 -2.38
C ALA A 110 4.91 5.53 -1.07
N VAL A 111 5.82 6.48 -0.85
CA VAL A 111 5.84 7.31 0.35
C VAL A 111 5.68 8.77 -0.07
N GLY A 112 4.63 9.41 0.45
CA GLY A 112 4.29 10.79 0.18
C GLY A 112 2.80 10.97 -0.16
N ALA A 113 2.30 12.18 0.07
CA ALA A 113 0.94 12.52 -0.34
C ALA A 113 0.82 12.45 -1.88
N ASN A 114 -0.25 11.81 -2.37
CA ASN A 114 -0.52 11.61 -3.80
C ASN A 114 0.62 10.90 -4.57
N SER A 115 1.47 10.12 -3.90
CA SER A 115 2.46 9.31 -4.59
C SER A 115 1.79 8.14 -5.34
N LEU A 116 2.13 7.93 -6.61
CA LEU A 116 1.63 6.85 -7.45
C LEU A 116 0.08 6.73 -7.43
N VAL A 117 -0.66 7.85 -7.50
CA VAL A 117 -2.14 7.87 -7.39
C VAL A 117 -2.82 6.82 -8.29
N THR A 118 -2.28 6.60 -9.48
CA THR A 118 -2.69 5.56 -10.43
C THR A 118 -1.47 4.75 -10.86
N ASN A 119 -1.51 3.44 -10.67
CA ASN A 119 -0.48 2.52 -11.19
C ASN A 119 -1.16 1.33 -11.88
N THR A 120 -0.94 1.19 -13.19
CA THR A 120 -1.63 0.23 -14.06
C THR A 120 -0.67 -0.69 -14.84
N SER A 121 0.64 -0.57 -14.67
CA SER A 121 1.61 -1.37 -15.44
C SER A 121 2.92 -1.51 -14.68
N GLU A 122 3.28 -2.76 -14.40
CA GLU A 122 4.49 -3.29 -13.77
C GLU A 122 5.66 -2.29 -13.59
N ILE A 123 6.06 -2.00 -12.35
CA ILE A 123 7.44 -2.14 -11.81
C ILE A 123 7.66 -1.30 -10.53
N ARG A 124 8.41 -1.93 -9.62
CA ARG A 124 9.00 -1.49 -8.35
C ARG A 124 9.77 -0.17 -8.48
N ILE A 125 9.31 0.90 -7.83
CA ILE A 125 10.13 2.08 -7.57
C ILE A 125 9.93 2.51 -6.12
N LEU A 126 11.04 2.61 -5.37
CA LEU A 126 11.13 3.37 -4.12
C LEU A 126 10.89 4.84 -4.47
N HIS A 127 9.63 5.27 -4.51
CA HIS A 127 9.27 6.65 -4.79
C HIS A 127 9.25 7.43 -3.48
N TRP A 128 10.34 8.16 -3.20
CA TRP A 128 10.38 9.23 -2.20
C TRP A 128 10.18 10.57 -2.93
N GLY A 129 8.94 11.08 -2.89
CA GLY A 129 8.65 12.49 -3.14
C GLY A 129 8.76 12.99 -4.59
N HIS A 130 7.61 13.07 -5.26
CA HIS A 130 7.24 14.12 -6.22
C HIS A 130 8.28 14.53 -7.28
N ILE A 131 8.58 13.63 -8.23
CA ILE A 131 8.92 13.98 -9.62
C ILE A 131 8.45 12.80 -10.50
N THR A 132 7.43 13.01 -11.32
CA THR A 132 7.08 12.12 -12.45
C THR A 132 7.57 12.78 -13.72
N TRP A 133 8.69 12.31 -14.28
CA TRP A 133 9.04 12.56 -15.68
C TRP A 133 8.75 11.29 -16.49
N PRO A 134 8.13 11.38 -17.67
CA PRO A 134 8.06 10.26 -18.59
C PRO A 134 9.41 10.15 -19.30
N LEU A 135 10.40 9.49 -18.68
CA LEU A 135 11.69 9.29 -19.33
C LEU A 135 11.62 8.07 -20.25
N THR A 136 11.73 8.32 -21.55
CA THR A 136 11.96 7.26 -22.54
C THR A 136 13.37 6.69 -22.33
N ILE A 137 13.60 5.44 -22.74
CA ILE A 137 14.84 4.65 -22.55
C ILE A 137 16.14 5.42 -22.88
N ARG A 138 16.06 6.45 -23.73
CA ARG A 138 17.19 7.30 -24.15
C ARG A 138 17.74 8.23 -23.05
N GLU A 139 16.91 8.70 -22.11
CA GLU A 139 17.36 9.62 -21.04
C GLU A 139 18.02 8.87 -19.86
N ILE A 140 17.68 7.59 -19.68
CA ILE A 140 18.32 6.70 -18.69
C ILE A 140 19.79 6.45 -19.04
N GLN A 141 20.14 6.33 -20.33
CA GLN A 141 21.53 6.12 -20.76
C GLN A 141 22.43 7.34 -20.47
N ILE A 142 21.89 8.56 -20.52
CA ILE A 142 22.67 9.79 -20.26
C ILE A 142 22.88 9.99 -18.74
N ARG A 143 21.88 9.66 -17.92
CA ARG A 143 22.01 9.77 -16.45
C ARG A 143 22.92 8.69 -15.86
N LEU A 144 22.94 7.49 -16.44
CA LEU A 144 23.87 6.44 -16.02
C LEU A 144 25.33 6.80 -16.34
N SER A 145 25.61 7.47 -17.46
CA SER A 145 26.99 7.91 -17.78
C SER A 145 27.49 9.05 -16.89
N GLU A 146 26.60 9.80 -16.23
CA GLU A 146 26.95 10.79 -15.19
C GLU A 146 27.24 10.13 -13.83
N ILE A 147 26.63 8.98 -13.53
CA ILE A 147 26.86 8.21 -12.28
C ILE A 147 28.25 7.56 -12.28
N TRP A 148 28.72 7.02 -13.41
CA TRP A 148 30.07 6.43 -13.53
C TRP A 148 31.21 7.45 -13.46
N ARG A 149 30.92 8.77 -13.53
CA ARG A 149 31.94 9.81 -13.31
C ARG A 149 32.29 10.01 -11.82
N CYS A 150 31.57 9.40 -10.89
CA CYS A 150 31.85 9.53 -9.46
C CYS A 150 32.97 8.59 -8.96
N ASP A 151 33.37 7.56 -9.72
CA ASP A 151 34.41 6.61 -9.30
C ASP A 151 35.84 7.11 -9.58
N THR A 152 36.01 8.20 -10.33
CA THR A 152 37.35 8.76 -10.66
C THR A 152 37.89 9.75 -9.62
N ILE A 153 37.11 10.16 -8.60
CA ILE A 153 37.59 11.07 -7.55
C ILE A 153 38.36 10.33 -6.44
N THR A 154 38.22 9.01 -6.32
CA THR A 154 38.95 8.21 -5.31
C THR A 154 40.41 7.91 -5.70
N GLN A 155 40.84 8.19 -6.93
CA GLN A 155 42.26 8.07 -7.35
C GLN A 155 43.05 9.40 -7.28
N ALA A 156 42.41 10.52 -6.89
CA ALA A 156 43.07 11.82 -6.81
C ALA A 156 43.48 12.26 -5.38
N ILE A 157 43.33 11.40 -4.36
CA ILE A 157 43.68 11.70 -2.95
C ILE A 157 44.73 10.71 -2.37
N THR A 158 45.44 9.96 -3.22
CA THR A 158 46.58 9.11 -2.79
C THR A 158 47.85 9.37 -3.61
N MET A 159 48.20 10.64 -3.80
CA MET A 159 49.56 11.09 -4.08
C MET A 159 50.00 12.10 -3.03
#